data_AF-A0A955JDY5-F1
#
_entry.id   AF-A0A955JDY5-F1
#
_cell.length_a   1.000
_cell.length_b   1.000
_cell.length_c   1.000
_cell.angle_alpha   90.00
_cell.angle_beta   90.00
_cell.angle_gamma   90.00
#
_symmetry.space_group_name_H-M   'P 1'
#
loop_
_entity.id
_entity.type
_entity.pdbx_description
1 polymer ?
#
loop_
_entity_poly.entity_id
_entity_poly.type
_entity_poly.pdbx_seq_one_letter_code
_entity_poly.pdbx_strand_id
1 'polypeptide(L)'
;MNFFSAGSPRPILIAALHLAPLPGAPRHRGSLEEVFSQAQDEAAQYAAAGVDAILVENHGDAPFPKDHSDPWVAASVAVLVDRLRRSHGL
;
A
#
# COMPACT_ATOMS: atom_id res chain seq x y z
N MET A 1 12.46 14.81 18.58
CA MET A 1 13.55 15.20 17.66
C MET A 1 12.93 16.02 16.54
N ASN A 2 13.24 17.30 16.44
CA ASN A 2 12.80 18.13 15.31
C ASN A 2 13.87 18.06 14.23
N PHE A 3 13.57 17.39 13.13
CA PHE A 3 14.48 17.18 12.00
C PHE A 3 14.59 18.38 11.05
N PHE A 4 13.90 19.50 11.33
CA PHE A 4 13.74 20.59 10.37
C PHE A 4 14.21 21.93 10.93
N SER A 5 15.15 22.55 10.20
CA SER A 5 15.58 23.93 10.39
C SER A 5 14.51 24.89 9.89
N ALA A 6 14.25 25.96 10.63
CA ALA A 6 13.31 27.01 10.22
C ALA A 6 13.80 27.66 8.91
N GLY A 7 13.02 27.51 7.83
CA GLY A 7 13.26 28.17 6.53
C GLY A 7 13.45 27.26 5.32
N SER A 8 13.59 25.93 5.51
CA SER A 8 13.56 24.97 4.39
C SER A 8 12.13 24.43 4.17
N PRO A 9 11.71 24.12 2.93
CA PRO A 9 10.45 23.42 2.70
C PRO A 9 10.45 22.12 3.51
N ARG A 10 9.31 21.82 4.16
CA ARG A 10 9.16 20.55 4.88
C ARG A 10 9.41 19.39 3.92
N PRO A 11 10.05 18.29 4.34
CA PRO A 11 10.23 17.15 3.46
C PRO A 11 8.89 16.51 3.11
N ILE A 12 8.90 15.72 2.05
CA ILE A 12 7.80 14.85 1.64
C ILE A 12 7.88 13.55 2.44
N LEU A 13 6.78 13.17 3.08
CA LEU A 13 6.63 11.92 3.81
C LEU A 13 5.81 10.93 2.98
N ILE A 14 6.44 9.82 2.58
CA ILE A 14 5.80 8.74 1.83
C ILE A 14 5.69 7.52 2.74
N ALA A 15 4.46 7.03 2.96
CA ALA A 15 4.24 5.80 3.72
C ALA A 15 4.25 4.58 2.79
N ALA A 16 4.95 3.53 3.18
CA ALA A 16 4.90 2.24 2.50
C ALA A 16 3.76 1.40 3.06
N LEU A 17 2.79 1.07 2.22
CA LEU A 17 1.67 0.19 2.54
C LEU A 17 1.99 -1.20 1.98
N HIS A 18 2.27 -2.13 2.88
CA HIS A 18 2.62 -3.50 2.52
C HIS A 18 1.37 -4.38 2.47
N LEU A 19 1.03 -4.88 1.29
CA LEU A 19 -0.14 -5.74 1.13
C LEU A 19 0.06 -7.08 1.84
N ALA A 20 -1.02 -7.56 2.47
CA ALA A 20 -1.16 -8.97 2.81
C ALA A 20 -1.11 -9.84 1.54
N PRO A 21 -0.85 -11.16 1.65
CA PRO A 21 -0.76 -12.01 0.47
C PRO A 21 -2.07 -11.99 -0.33
N LEU A 22 -1.97 -11.76 -1.64
CA LEU A 22 -3.07 -11.69 -2.58
C LEU A 22 -3.54 -13.09 -3.04
N PRO A 23 -4.77 -13.24 -3.57
CA PRO A 23 -5.24 -14.51 -4.12
C PRO A 23 -4.30 -15.06 -5.20
N GLY A 24 -3.81 -16.28 -4.98
CA GLY A 24 -2.79 -16.92 -5.83
C GLY A 24 -1.42 -17.00 -5.17
N ALA A 25 -1.14 -16.16 -4.17
CA ALA A 25 0.11 -16.20 -3.43
C ALA A 25 0.18 -17.42 -2.46
N PRO A 26 1.38 -17.96 -2.18
CA PRO A 26 1.54 -19.18 -1.37
C PRO A 26 0.95 -19.12 0.04
N ARG A 27 0.88 -17.91 0.62
CA ARG A 27 0.41 -17.68 1.99
C ARG A 27 -0.96 -17.01 2.07
N HIS A 28 -1.66 -16.88 0.95
CA HIS A 28 -2.98 -16.26 0.94
C HIS A 28 -3.98 -17.05 1.79
N ARG A 29 -4.79 -16.31 2.53
CA ARG A 29 -5.91 -16.81 3.33
C ARG A 29 -7.05 -15.81 3.24
N GLY A 30 -8.28 -16.33 3.28
CA GLY A 30 -9.47 -15.48 3.24
C GLY A 30 -9.83 -15.04 1.84
N SER A 31 -10.18 -13.77 1.69
CA SER A 31 -10.68 -13.17 0.45
C SER A 31 -9.88 -11.94 0.02
N LEU A 32 -9.98 -11.60 -1.26
CA LEU A 32 -9.39 -10.35 -1.78
C LEU A 32 -9.94 -9.11 -1.07
N GLU A 33 -11.22 -9.13 -0.71
CA GLU A 33 -11.86 -7.98 -0.06
C GLU A 33 -11.33 -7.77 1.36
N GLU A 34 -10.96 -8.83 2.08
CA GLU A 34 -10.29 -8.72 3.38
C GLU A 34 -8.90 -8.07 3.25
N VAL A 35 -8.13 -8.43 2.21
CA VAL A 35 -6.84 -7.78 1.92
C VAL A 35 -7.05 -6.30 1.61
N PHE A 36 -8.08 -5.96 0.83
CA PHE A 36 -8.40 -4.57 0.50
C PHE A 36 -8.92 -3.79 1.70
N SER A 37 -9.70 -4.40 2.59
CA SER A 37 -10.16 -3.76 3.83
C SER A 37 -8.96 -3.41 4.70
N GLN A 38 -8.05 -4.36 4.92
CA GLN A 38 -6.84 -4.12 5.71
C GLN A 38 -5.99 -2.98 5.12
N ALA A 39 -5.80 -2.95 3.81
CA ALA A 39 -5.07 -1.88 3.14
C ALA A 39 -5.76 -0.52 3.28
N GLN A 40 -7.10 -0.46 3.20
CA GLN A 40 -7.86 0.78 3.40
C GLN A 40 -7.76 1.27 4.85
N ASP A 41 -7.82 0.38 5.83
CA ASP A 41 -7.66 0.73 7.25
C ASP A 41 -6.27 1.29 7.55
N GLU A 42 -5.22 0.72 6.94
CA GLU A 42 -3.85 1.23 7.06
C GLU A 42 -3.67 2.58 6.34
N ALA A 43 -4.21 2.72 5.12
CA ALA A 43 -4.20 3.97 4.38
C ALA A 43 -4.93 5.10 5.13
N ALA A 44 -6.04 4.79 5.80
CA ALA A 44 -6.76 5.74 6.65
C ALA A 44 -5.90 6.23 7.82
N GLN A 45 -5.12 5.33 8.44
CA GLN A 45 -4.17 5.69 9.51
C GLN A 45 -3.05 6.59 8.97
N TYR A 46 -2.50 6.30 7.79
CA TYR A 46 -1.50 7.15 7.15
C TYR A 46 -2.03 8.53 6.78
N ALA A 47 -3.23 8.60 6.19
CA ALA A 47 -3.89 9.87 5.90
C ALA A 47 -4.12 10.70 7.17
N ALA A 48 -4.58 10.07 8.26
CA ALA A 48 -4.75 10.71 9.56
C ALA A 48 -3.43 11.19 10.18
N ALA A 49 -2.32 10.50 9.89
CA ALA A 49 -0.98 10.89 10.32
C ALA A 49 -0.36 12.04 9.48
N GLY A 50 -1.02 12.47 8.40
CA GLY A 50 -0.58 13.60 7.57
C GLY A 50 0.56 13.26 6.61
N VAL A 51 0.61 12.02 6.12
CA VAL A 51 1.57 11.65 5.06
C VAL A 51 1.20 12.34 3.74
N ASP A 52 2.19 12.60 2.90
CA ASP A 52 2.01 13.27 1.61
C ASP A 52 1.62 12.31 0.49
N ALA A 53 2.05 11.04 0.60
CA ALA A 53 1.77 10.02 -0.39
C ALA A 53 1.83 8.62 0.24
N ILE A 54 1.22 7.66 -0.44
CA ILE A 54 1.27 6.23 -0.11
C ILE A 54 1.91 5.48 -1.28
N LEU A 55 2.93 4.68 -0.99
CA LEU A 55 3.52 3.71 -1.90
C LEU A 55 2.94 2.32 -1.58
N VAL A 56 2.17 1.75 -2.49
CA VAL A 56 1.59 0.41 -2.33
C VAL A 56 2.59 -0.65 -2.81
N GLU A 57 2.94 -1.58 -1.94
CA GLU A 57 3.89 -2.65 -2.22
C GLU A 57 3.26 -4.04 -2.08
N ASN A 58 3.40 -4.87 -3.11
CA ASN A 58 3.08 -6.29 -3.06
C ASN A 58 4.17 -7.04 -2.26
N HIS A 59 4.19 -6.86 -0.95
CA HIS A 59 5.21 -7.45 -0.07
C HIS A 59 4.79 -8.81 0.50
N GLY A 60 3.50 -8.99 0.80
CA GLY A 60 2.98 -10.19 1.47
C GLY A 60 3.09 -11.48 0.65
N ASP A 61 3.16 -11.37 -0.68
CA ASP A 61 3.15 -12.52 -1.61
C ASP A 61 4.39 -13.42 -1.51
N ALA A 62 5.41 -13.01 -0.74
CA ALA A 62 6.59 -13.84 -0.50
C ALA A 62 6.21 -15.29 -0.09
N PRO A 63 6.91 -16.30 -0.63
CA PRO A 63 8.01 -16.20 -1.59
C PRO A 63 7.55 -15.83 -3.02
N PHE A 64 8.35 -15.01 -3.70
CA PHE A 64 8.06 -14.51 -5.05
C PHE A 64 8.66 -15.41 -6.15
N PRO A 65 8.01 -15.56 -7.31
CA PRO A 65 8.65 -16.12 -8.49
C PRO A 65 9.87 -15.28 -8.91
N LYS A 66 10.91 -15.93 -9.43
CA LYS A 66 12.17 -15.25 -9.81
C LYS A 66 12.05 -14.44 -11.09
N ASP A 67 11.30 -14.96 -12.06
CA ASP A 67 11.40 -14.52 -13.45
C ASP A 67 10.11 -13.87 -13.97
N HIS A 68 9.03 -13.88 -13.18
CA HIS A 68 7.74 -13.29 -13.59
C HIS A 68 6.96 -12.74 -12.39
N SER A 69 6.02 -11.86 -12.71
CA SER A 69 4.90 -11.49 -11.85
C SER A 69 3.63 -11.88 -12.59
N ASP A 70 2.73 -12.58 -11.93
CA ASP A 70 1.48 -12.96 -12.56
C ASP A 70 0.60 -11.72 -12.82
N PRO A 71 -0.16 -11.67 -13.93
CA PRO A 71 -1.01 -10.53 -14.25
C PRO A 71 -2.04 -10.16 -13.17
N TRP A 72 -2.47 -11.14 -12.37
CA TRP A 72 -3.41 -10.93 -11.27
C TRP A 72 -2.82 -10.06 -10.15
N VAL A 73 -1.50 -10.03 -9.97
CA VAL A 73 -0.82 -9.17 -9.00
C VAL A 73 -1.02 -7.71 -9.40
N ALA A 74 -0.62 -7.36 -10.62
CA ALA A 74 -0.73 -6.00 -11.13
C ALA A 74 -2.20 -5.53 -11.21
N ALA A 75 -3.11 -6.41 -11.63
CA ALA A 75 -4.54 -6.11 -11.65
C ALA A 75 -5.10 -5.82 -10.25
N SER A 76 -4.74 -6.63 -9.25
CA SER A 76 -5.19 -6.44 -7.87
C SER A 76 -4.66 -5.13 -7.27
N VAL A 77 -3.38 -4.84 -7.48
CA VAL A 77 -2.76 -3.59 -7.01
C VAL A 77 -3.40 -2.38 -7.70
N ALA A 78 -3.64 -2.44 -9.01
CA ALA A 78 -4.25 -1.33 -9.74
C ALA A 78 -5.68 -1.02 -9.24
N VAL A 79 -6.49 -2.06 -9.00
CA VAL A 79 -7.84 -1.90 -8.43
C VAL A 79 -7.77 -1.30 -7.02
N LEU A 80 -6.86 -1.79 -6.18
CA LEU A 80 -6.70 -1.25 -4.83
C LEU A 80 -6.28 0.22 -4.87
N VAL A 81 -5.30 0.58 -5.70
CA VAL A 81 -4.83 1.97 -5.84
C VAL A 81 -5.98 2.89 -6.30
N ASP A 82 -6.81 2.47 -7.27
CA ASP A 82 -7.99 3.25 -7.67
C ASP A 82 -8.98 3.45 -6.50
N ARG A 83 -9.22 2.41 -5.69
CA ARG A 83 -10.07 2.53 -4.48
C ARG A 83 -9.49 3.51 -3.46
N LEU A 84 -8.21 3.37 -3.12
CA LEU A 84 -7.53 4.23 -2.16
C LEU A 84 -7.53 5.70 -2.60
N ARG A 85 -7.27 5.95 -3.88
CA ARG A 85 -7.30 7.29 -4.47
C ARG A 85 -8.68 7.93 -4.35
N ARG A 86 -9.75 7.15 -4.56
CA ARG A 86 -11.13 7.64 -4.44
C ARG A 86 -11.55 7.90 -2.99
N SER A 87 -11.05 7.14 -2.02
CA SER A 87 -11.45 7.30 -0.61
C SER A 87 -10.62 8.33 0.16
N HIS A 88 -9.34 8.51 -0.16
CA HIS A 88 -8.43 9.34 0.63
C HIS A 88 -7.92 10.60 -0.09
N GLY A 89 -8.13 10.71 -1.41
CA GLY A 89 -7.67 11.87 -2.19
C GLY A 89 -6.15 12.01 -2.27
N LEU A 90 -5.43 10.92 -1.93
CA LEU A 90 -3.98 10.74 -2.08
C LEU A 90 -3.67 10.01 -3.38
#